data_AF-A0A1G0Y6C0-F1
#
_entry.id   AF-A0A1G0Y6C0-F1
#
_cell.length_a   1.000
_cell.length_b   1.000
_cell.length_c   1.000
_cell.angle_alpha   90.00
_cell.angle_beta   90.00
_cell.angle_gamma   90.00
#
_symmetry.space_group_name_H-M   'P 1'
#
loop_
_entity.id
_entity.type
_entity.pdbx_description
1 polymer ?
#
loop_
_entity_poly.entity_id
_entity_poly.type
_entity_poly.pdbx_seq_one_letter_code
_entity_poly.pdbx_strand_id
1 'polypeptide(L)' 'MKSKKYRVNRDVLSVSKIRESDEYIYWGKKTSADRLEELEINRQIVYGYGETPPRLQRILEIVERRKT' A
#
# COMPACT_ATOMS: atom_id res chain seq x y z
N MET A 1 -34.74 -10.85 1.57
CA MET A 1 -33.42 -11.51 1.59
C MET A 1 -32.46 -10.67 2.42
N LYS A 2 -31.90 -11.20 3.53
CA LYS A 2 -30.88 -10.47 4.32
C LYS A 2 -29.58 -10.41 3.52
N SER A 3 -29.05 -9.20 3.30
CA SER A 3 -27.77 -9.04 2.61
C SER A 3 -26.65 -9.63 3.47
N LYS A 4 -25.84 -10.50 2.87
CA LYS A 4 -24.65 -11.06 3.50
C LYS A 4 -23.62 -9.94 3.58
N LYS A 5 -23.42 -9.34 4.76
CA LYS A 5 -22.36 -8.35 4.98
C LYS A 5 -21.01 -9.05 4.89
N TYR A 6 -20.28 -8.84 3.80
CA TYR A 6 -18.86 -9.17 3.74
C TYR A 6 -18.14 -8.34 4.80
N ARG A 7 -17.41 -9.01 5.70
CA ARG A 7 -16.56 -8.36 6.71
C ARG A 7 -15.12 -8.63 6.34
N VAL A 8 -14.30 -7.59 6.34
CA VAL A 8 -12.85 -7.72 6.20
C VAL A 8 -12.32 -8.40 7.45
N ASN A 9 -11.58 -9.51 7.28
CA ASN A 9 -10.81 -10.08 8.37
C ASN A 9 -9.66 -9.11 8.69
N ARG A 10 -9.61 -8.59 9.92
CA ARG A 10 -8.57 -7.64 10.36
C ARG A 10 -7.41 -8.31 11.08
N ASP A 11 -7.56 -9.59 11.44
CA ASP A 11 -6.53 -10.37 12.15
C ASP A 11 -5.36 -10.74 11.23
N VAL A 12 -5.50 -10.52 9.92
CA VAL A 12 -4.43 -10.72 8.92
C VAL A 12 -3.57 -9.48 8.71
N LEU A 13 -3.93 -8.33 9.29
CA LEU A 13 -3.17 -7.09 9.18
C LEU A 13 -2.23 -6.95 10.38
N SER A 14 -0.93 -6.85 10.10
CA SER A 14 0.07 -6.50 11.11
C SER A 14 0.67 -5.13 10.80
N VAL A 15 0.94 -4.35 11.85
CA VAL A 15 1.59 -3.04 11.76
C VAL A 15 2.93 -3.15 12.47
N SER A 16 4.02 -3.01 11.71
CA SER A 16 5.40 -3.07 12.21
C SER A 16 6.07 -1.70 12.16
N LYS A 17 7.23 -1.55 12.81
CA LYS A 17 8.01 -0.31 12.72
C LYS A 17 8.71 -0.26 11.37
N ILE A 18 8.90 0.95 10.85
CA ILE A 18 9.55 1.17 9.55
C ILE A 18 10.96 0.56 9.45
N ARG A 19 11.71 0.53 10.55
CA ARG A 19 13.09 -0.01 10.59
C ARG A 19 13.17 -1.53 10.73
N GLU A 20 12.03 -2.20 10.96
CA GLU A 20 11.94 -3.66 11.06
C GLU A 20 11.59 -4.30 9.70
N SER A 21 11.39 -3.50 8.66
CA SER A 21 11.08 -3.96 7.31
C SER A 21 12.34 -4.15 6.47
N ASP A 22 12.39 -5.24 5.70
CA ASP A 22 13.43 -5.50 4.70
C ASP A 22 13.51 -4.38 3.64
N GLU A 23 12.41 -3.66 3.40
CA GLU A 23 12.39 -2.51 2.51
C GLU A 23 13.34 -1.40 2.97
N TYR A 24 13.43 -1.15 4.29
CA TYR A 24 14.32 -0.12 4.81
C TYR A 24 15.79 -0.42 4.50
N ILE A 25 16.18 -1.68 4.64
CA ILE A 25 17.53 -2.16 4.31
C ILE A 25 17.77 -2.08 2.81
N TYR A 26 16.79 -2.52 2.00
CA TYR A 26 16.85 -2.47 0.54
C TYR A 26 17.07 -1.05 0.02
N TRP A 27 16.23 -0.10 0.44
CA TRP A 27 16.33 1.29 0.02
C TRP A 27 17.60 1.96 0.55
N GLY A 28 18.04 1.60 1.76
CA GLY A 28 19.27 2.10 2.36
C GLY A 28 20.55 1.78 1.57
N LYS A 29 20.56 0.68 0.81
CA LYS A 29 21.70 0.26 -0.03
C LYS A 29 21.76 0.94 -1.40
N LYS A 30 20.69 1.62 -1.83
CA LYS A 30 20.58 2.26 -3.15
C LYS A 30 20.99 3.73 -3.12
N THR A 31 21.59 4.21 -4.21
CA THR A 31 21.86 5.63 -4.42
C THR A 31 20.56 6.37 -4.76
N SER A 32 20.57 7.70 -4.67
CA SER A 32 19.40 8.51 -5.06
C SER A 32 18.97 8.29 -6.51
N ALA A 33 19.92 8.03 -7.43
CA ALA A 33 19.62 7.76 -8.83
C ALA A 33 18.91 6.41 -9.01
N ASP A 34 19.43 5.35 -8.38
CA ASP A 34 18.80 4.02 -8.43
C ASP A 34 17.38 4.06 -7.88
N ARG A 35 17.14 4.85 -6.83
CA ARG A 35 15.78 5.02 -6.28
C ARG A 35 14.82 5.67 -7.26
N LEU A 36 15.30 6.63 -8.04
CA LEU A 36 14.49 7.32 -9.03
C LEU A 36 14.13 6.39 -10.20
N GLU A 37 15.06 5.56 -10.63
CA GLU A 37 14.83 4.54 -11.67
C GLU A 37 13.79 3.51 -11.23
N GLU A 38 13.92 2.97 -10.02
CA GLU A 38 12.96 2.01 -9.46
C GLU A 38 11.56 2.61 -9.30
N LEU A 39 11.48 3.89 -8.93
CA LEU A 39 10.21 4.62 -8.86
C LEU A 39 9.57 4.79 -10.25
N GLU A 40 10.36 5.06 -11.28
CA GLU A 40 9.86 5.20 -12.64
C GLU A 40 9.33 3.86 -13.18
N ILE A 41 10.03 2.76 -12.89
CA ILE A 41 9.55 1.40 -13.20
C ILE A 41 8.20 1.15 -12.50
N ASN A 42 8.10 1.45 -11.21
CA ASN A 42 6.86 1.29 -10.45
C ASN A 42 5.74 2.16 -11.04
N ARG A 43 6.03 3.41 -11.38
CA ARG A 43 5.07 4.32 -12.03
C ARG A 43 4.55 3.71 -13.32
N GLN A 44 5.42 3.19 -14.19
CA GLN A 44 5.03 2.57 -15.45
C GLN A 44 4.14 1.33 -15.23
N ILE A 45 4.45 0.49 -14.24
CA ILE A 45 3.66 -0.70 -13.89
C ILE A 45 2.29 -0.31 -13.33
N VAL A 46 2.25 0.64 -12.39
CA VAL A 46 1.05 0.99 -11.62
C VAL A 46 0.11 1.91 -12.39
N TYR A 47 0.65 2.77 -13.25
CA TYR A 47 -0.12 3.76 -14.00
C TYR A 47 -0.24 3.44 -15.48
N GLY A 48 0.45 2.40 -15.97
CA GLY A 48 0.30 1.80 -17.28
C GLY A 48 0.01 2.79 -18.40
N TYR A 49 0.99 3.08 -19.26
CA TYR A 49 0.72 3.66 -20.58
C TYR A 49 -0.03 2.69 -21.54
N GLY A 50 -0.93 1.86 -21.00
CA GLY A 50 -1.82 0.92 -21.68
C GLY A 50 -3.10 0.72 -20.86
N GLU A 51 -4.12 0.06 -21.43
CA GLU A 51 -5.46 -0.12 -20.83
C GLU A 51 -5.40 -0.72 -19.42
N THR A 52 -5.33 0.16 -18.42
CA THR A 52 -5.13 -0.24 -17.03
C THR A 52 -6.51 -0.49 -16.42
N PRO A 53 -6.77 -1.68 -15.85
CA PRO A 53 -8.03 -1.93 -15.17
C PRO A 53 -8.22 -0.91 -14.03
N PRO A 54 -9.48 -0.47 -13.77
CA PRO A 54 -9.75 0.54 -12.75
C PRO A 54 -9.22 0.05 -11.39
N ARG A 55 -8.33 0.86 -10.80
CA ARG A 55 -7.76 0.56 -9.48
C ARG A 55 -8.87 0.49 -8.44
N LEU A 56 -8.72 -0.42 -7.47
CA LEU A 56 -9.55 -0.47 -6.27
C LEU A 56 -9.59 0.92 -5.63
N GLN A 57 -10.74 1.58 -5.72
CA GLN A 57 -10.98 2.86 -5.11
C GLN A 57 -10.78 2.71 -3.60
N ARG A 58 -9.99 3.61 -2.98
CA ARG A 58 -9.64 3.52 -1.57
C ARG A 58 -10.92 3.50 -0.71
N ILE A 59 -11.29 2.34 -0.18
CA ILE A 59 -12.33 2.17 0.84
C ILE A 59 -11.67 2.27 2.22
N LEU A 60 -10.97 3.37 2.49
CA LEU A 60 -10.49 3.65 3.84
C LEU A 60 -11.50 4.60 4.50
N GLU A 61 -12.20 4.07 5.49
CA GLU A 61 -13.10 4.84 6.36
C GLU A 61 -12.28 5.53 7.45
N ILE A 62 -12.45 6.84 7.62
CA ILE A 62 -11.85 7.59 8.72
C ILE A 62 -12.65 7.24 9.99
N VAL A 63 -11.98 6.69 11.00
CA VAL A 63 -12.59 6.40 12.31
C VAL A 63 -12.00 7.31 13.38
N GLU A 64 -12.85 7.89 14.21
CA GLU A 64 -12.43 8.78 15.30
C GLU A 64 -11.96 7.97 16.51
N ARG A 65 -10.74 8.25 16.99
CA ARG A 65 -10.21 7.65 18.21
C ARG A 65 -10.80 8.37 19.42
N ARG A 66 -11.58 7.66 20.23
CA ARG A 66 -12.09 8.20 21.51
C ARG A 66 -10.90 8.56 22.41
N LYS A 67 -10.76 9.84 22.76
CA LYS A 67 -9.75 10.30 23.72
C LYS A 67 -10.14 9.80 25.12
N THR A 68 -9.18 9.19 25.80
CA THR A 68 -9.23 8.87 27.24
C THR A 68 -8.72 10.06 28.02
#